data_AF-A0A6N7L0G8-F1
#
_entry.id   AF-A0A6N7L0G8-F1
#
_cell.length_a   1.000
_cell.length_b   1.000
_cell.length_c   1.000
_cell.angle_alpha   90.00
_cell.angle_beta   90.00
_cell.angle_gamma   90.00
#
_symmetry.space_group_name_H-M   'P 1'
#
loop_
_entity.id
_entity.type
_entity.pdbx_description
1 polymer ?
#
loop_
_entity_poly.entity_id
_entity_poly.type
_entity_poly.pdbx_seq_one_letter_code
_entity_poly.pdbx_strand_id
1 'polypeptide(L)'
;MSSHQLIGLASSITVLTAMAVRALRARTRGPARPAVTPPAFGYRAHGGSNRIDQTLHIINPDAVDVAPVLAFTPVSSDGRVLPGVRVGTAYGSDRGELVVCPGDGFDVLNFSGPGADQVADVLVTVKKLLALPTTSPNDYIDARPTRDGATVSRFAPFDAVVLHNPHPVPVKLRVVHLVYDSPPPGASQQVVHRTPIGGLAVVPPQGDLVVQVPASAAALIRERGAGQAVSIKTYPSR
;
A
#
# COMPACT_ATOMS: atom_id res chain seq x y z
N MET A 1 2.70 99.40 -4.05
CA MET A 1 4.10 99.86 -4.16
C MET A 1 4.87 98.74 -4.84
N SER A 2 5.45 99.05 -6.01
CA SER A 2 6.63 98.44 -6.67
C SER A 2 6.73 96.90 -6.78
N SER A 3 7.18 96.26 -7.87
CA SER A 3 7.76 96.68 -9.14
C SER A 3 8.11 95.40 -9.94
N HIS A 4 8.09 95.50 -11.27
CA HIS A 4 8.91 94.81 -12.30
C HIS A 4 8.89 93.25 -12.39
N GLN A 5 8.43 92.64 -13.51
CA GLN A 5 9.10 92.44 -14.83
C GLN A 5 10.37 91.56 -14.74
N LEU A 6 10.76 90.65 -15.66
CA LEU A 6 10.28 90.01 -16.91
C LEU A 6 11.32 88.87 -17.19
N ILE A 7 11.26 88.24 -18.40
CA ILE A 7 12.23 87.28 -19.02
C ILE A 7 11.87 85.81 -18.76
N GLY A 8 11.75 84.90 -19.73
CA GLY A 8 12.01 84.91 -21.17
C GLY A 8 12.12 83.44 -21.67
N LEU A 9 11.41 83.16 -22.76
CA LEU A 9 11.34 81.99 -23.66
C LEU A 9 12.55 81.02 -23.74
N ALA A 10 12.29 79.70 -23.86
CA ALA A 10 12.31 78.95 -25.14
C ALA A 10 12.49 77.41 -24.96
N SER A 11 11.60 76.67 -25.65
CA SER A 11 11.74 75.41 -26.39
C SER A 11 12.81 74.35 -26.04
N SER A 12 12.37 73.08 -25.96
CA SER A 12 12.87 71.98 -26.82
C SER A 12 12.06 70.68 -26.65
N ILE A 13 11.72 70.06 -27.79
CA ILE A 13 11.11 68.73 -27.93
C ILE A 13 12.21 67.68 -27.89
N THR A 14 12.04 66.62 -27.10
CA THR A 14 12.76 65.34 -27.30
C THR A 14 11.85 64.16 -26.98
N VAL A 15 11.63 63.31 -27.99
CA VAL A 15 11.01 61.99 -27.92
C VAL A 15 12.08 60.98 -27.51
N LEU A 16 11.80 60.11 -26.53
CA LEU A 16 12.57 58.88 -26.31
C LEU A 16 11.73 57.74 -25.71
N THR A 17 11.33 56.84 -26.60
CA THR A 17 11.32 55.37 -26.52
C THR A 17 11.09 54.70 -25.17
N ALA A 18 9.89 54.15 -24.97
CA ALA A 18 9.61 53.19 -23.91
C ALA A 18 10.22 51.80 -24.23
N MET A 19 11.20 51.36 -23.45
CA MET A 19 11.64 49.97 -23.41
C MET A 19 10.71 49.15 -22.51
N ALA A 20 9.94 48.23 -23.09
CA ALA A 20 9.19 47.22 -22.36
C ALA A 20 10.13 46.11 -21.87
N VAL A 21 10.49 46.10 -20.59
CA VAL A 21 11.16 44.97 -19.94
C VAL A 21 10.12 43.88 -19.68
N ARG A 22 10.14 42.83 -20.51
CA ARG A 22 9.31 41.64 -20.34
C ARG A 22 9.98 40.72 -19.31
N ALA A 23 9.59 40.83 -18.04
CA ALA A 23 10.05 39.93 -16.99
C ALA A 23 9.53 38.50 -17.24
N LEU A 24 10.40 37.60 -17.68
CA LEU A 24 10.14 36.18 -17.79
C LEU A 24 10.05 35.62 -16.36
N ARG A 25 8.84 35.36 -15.86
CA ARG A 25 8.64 34.62 -14.60
C ARG A 25 9.17 33.19 -14.80
N ALA A 26 10.38 32.95 -14.32
CA ALA A 26 10.89 31.61 -14.10
C ALA A 26 9.94 30.91 -13.11
N ARG A 27 9.19 29.90 -13.59
CA ARG A 27 8.52 28.95 -12.71
C ARG A 27 9.60 28.25 -11.90
N THR A 28 9.70 28.59 -10.62
CA THR A 28 10.45 27.78 -9.66
C THR A 28 9.88 26.36 -9.70
N ARG A 29 10.63 25.43 -10.28
CA ARG A 29 10.38 24.00 -10.09
C ARG A 29 10.49 23.78 -8.58
N GLY A 30 9.38 23.37 -7.95
CA GLY A 30 9.42 22.89 -6.57
C GLY A 30 10.48 21.80 -6.43
N PRO A 31 10.95 21.51 -5.20
CA PRO A 31 11.98 20.49 -4.98
C PRO A 31 11.58 19.21 -5.71
N ALA A 32 12.49 18.70 -6.55
CA ALA A 32 12.30 17.43 -7.22
C ALA A 32 12.01 16.38 -6.14
N ARG A 33 10.85 15.76 -6.20
CA ARG A 33 10.53 14.63 -5.32
C ARG A 33 11.66 13.62 -5.46
N PRO A 34 12.26 13.11 -4.36
CA PRO A 34 13.32 12.13 -4.47
C PRO A 34 12.83 10.98 -5.36
N ALA A 35 13.61 10.69 -6.40
CA ALA A 35 13.33 9.55 -7.27
C ALA A 35 13.55 8.31 -6.41
N VAL A 36 12.47 7.61 -6.10
CA VAL A 36 12.52 6.30 -5.45
C VAL A 36 12.77 5.23 -6.49
N THR A 37 13.59 4.26 -6.12
CA THR A 37 13.94 3.10 -6.94
C THR A 37 12.74 2.16 -6.98
N PRO A 38 12.32 1.67 -8.17
CA PRO A 38 11.29 0.64 -8.24
C PRO A 38 11.68 -0.60 -7.41
N PRO A 39 10.75 -1.17 -6.61
CA PRO A 39 11.00 -2.41 -5.90
C PRO A 39 11.34 -3.57 -6.85
N ALA A 40 12.08 -4.55 -6.35
CA ALA A 40 12.23 -5.84 -7.02
C ALA A 40 11.15 -6.82 -6.55
N PHE A 41 10.79 -7.77 -7.41
CA PHE A 41 9.68 -8.68 -7.17
C PHE A 41 10.11 -10.13 -7.36
N GLY A 42 9.59 -11.02 -6.53
CA GLY A 42 9.73 -12.46 -6.69
C GLY A 42 8.45 -13.16 -6.26
N TYR A 43 7.89 -14.01 -7.13
CA TYR A 43 6.67 -14.75 -6.82
C TYR A 43 6.99 -16.17 -6.38
N ARG A 44 6.18 -16.67 -5.45
CA ARG A 44 6.27 -18.03 -4.93
C ARG A 44 4.90 -18.67 -4.88
N ALA A 45 4.66 -19.62 -5.78
CA ALA A 45 3.41 -20.39 -5.81
C ALA A 45 3.22 -21.24 -4.54
N HIS A 46 4.29 -21.90 -4.07
CA HIS A 46 4.25 -22.78 -2.89
C HIS A 46 5.17 -22.27 -1.78
N GLY A 47 4.59 -21.78 -0.69
CA GLY A 47 5.29 -21.33 0.51
C GLY A 47 5.97 -22.47 1.28
N GLY A 48 5.49 -23.71 1.10
CA GLY A 48 5.94 -24.87 1.85
C GLY A 48 5.26 -25.00 3.21
N SER A 49 5.72 -25.94 4.04
CA SER A 49 5.06 -26.27 5.30
C SER A 49 4.86 -25.05 6.21
N ASN A 50 3.62 -24.84 6.66
CA ASN A 50 3.20 -23.76 7.55
C ASN A 50 3.42 -22.33 7.00
N ARG A 51 3.54 -22.16 5.68
CA ARG A 51 3.64 -20.85 5.03
C ARG A 51 2.46 -20.62 4.09
N ILE A 52 2.23 -19.35 3.78
CA ILE A 52 1.19 -18.95 2.82
C ILE A 52 1.73 -19.19 1.41
N ASP A 53 0.95 -19.89 0.61
CA ASP A 53 1.17 -20.07 -0.83
C ASP A 53 0.84 -18.76 -1.58
N GLN A 54 1.20 -18.70 -2.87
CA GLN A 54 0.87 -17.57 -3.76
C GLN A 54 1.37 -16.21 -3.24
N THR A 55 2.58 -16.17 -2.69
CA THR A 55 3.15 -14.95 -2.10
C THR A 55 3.96 -14.17 -3.14
N LEU A 56 3.72 -12.86 -3.21
CA LEU A 56 4.59 -11.92 -3.91
C LEU A 56 5.55 -11.28 -2.92
N HIS A 57 6.82 -11.63 -3.00
CA HIS A 57 7.88 -10.92 -2.28
C HIS A 57 8.20 -9.60 -2.99
N ILE A 58 8.36 -8.54 -2.19
CA ILE A 58 8.65 -7.19 -2.66
C ILE A 58 9.88 -6.69 -1.90
N ILE A 59 10.94 -6.36 -2.63
CA ILE A 59 12.18 -5.84 -2.05
C ILE A 59 12.23 -4.34 -2.32
N ASN A 60 12.14 -3.55 -1.26
CA ASN A 60 12.31 -2.10 -1.32
C ASN A 60 13.78 -1.76 -1.02
N PRO A 61 14.57 -1.35 -2.03
CA PRO A 61 16.00 -1.07 -1.84
C PRO A 61 16.26 0.30 -1.19
N ASP A 62 15.25 1.16 -1.08
CA ASP A 62 15.42 2.52 -0.56
C ASP A 62 15.28 2.56 0.97
N ALA A 63 15.84 3.61 1.59
CA ALA A 63 15.74 3.85 3.03
C ALA A 63 14.39 4.47 3.48
N VAL A 64 13.44 4.62 2.55
CA VAL A 64 12.11 5.20 2.77
C VAL A 64 11.03 4.16 2.53
N ASP A 65 9.91 4.28 3.23
CA ASP A 65 8.71 3.47 2.96
C ASP A 65 8.19 3.77 1.54
N VAL A 66 7.68 2.74 0.85
CA VAL A 66 7.03 2.91 -0.46
C VAL A 66 5.65 2.27 -0.51
N ALA A 67 4.71 2.90 -1.20
CA ALA A 67 3.40 2.33 -1.49
C ALA A 67 3.21 2.18 -3.00
N PRO A 68 3.40 0.98 -3.56
CA PRO A 68 3.25 0.74 -4.99
C PRO A 68 1.78 0.54 -5.40
N VAL A 69 1.46 0.90 -6.63
CA VAL A 69 0.28 0.41 -7.36
C VAL A 69 0.80 -0.52 -8.45
N LEU A 70 0.63 -1.81 -8.26
CA LEU A 70 1.13 -2.86 -9.14
C LEU A 70 0.05 -3.33 -10.13
N ALA A 71 0.50 -3.73 -11.31
CA ALA A 71 -0.29 -4.55 -12.22
C ALA A 71 0.44 -5.88 -12.46
N PHE A 72 -0.33 -6.94 -12.66
CA PHE A 72 0.18 -8.30 -12.76
C PHE A 72 -0.22 -8.92 -14.09
N THR A 73 0.73 -9.59 -14.73
CA THR A 73 0.49 -10.44 -15.90
C THR A 73 0.83 -11.88 -15.50
N PRO A 74 -0.16 -12.75 -15.28
CA PRO A 74 0.08 -14.13 -14.90
C PRO A 74 0.68 -14.91 -16.08
N VAL A 75 1.66 -15.76 -15.80
CA VAL A 75 2.30 -16.62 -16.79
C VAL A 75 2.36 -18.07 -16.31
N SER A 76 2.33 -19.00 -17.25
CA SER A 76 2.51 -20.42 -16.98
C SER A 76 3.99 -20.82 -16.90
N SER A 77 4.28 -22.08 -16.60
CA SER A 77 5.65 -22.58 -16.39
C SER A 77 6.57 -22.47 -17.60
N ASP A 78 6.01 -22.36 -18.81
CA ASP A 78 6.77 -22.14 -20.06
C ASP A 78 6.92 -20.65 -20.42
N GLY A 79 6.46 -19.74 -19.55
CA GLY A 79 6.51 -18.29 -19.74
C GLY A 79 5.37 -17.70 -20.57
N ARG A 80 4.40 -18.50 -21.03
CA ARG A 80 3.23 -17.97 -21.77
C ARG A 80 2.30 -17.20 -20.86
N VAL A 81 1.83 -16.04 -21.34
CA VAL A 81 0.78 -15.24 -20.68
C VAL A 81 -0.54 -16.01 -20.65
N LEU A 82 -1.25 -15.89 -19.52
CA LEU A 82 -2.57 -16.48 -19.30
C LEU A 82 -3.66 -15.40 -19.36
N PRO A 83 -4.18 -15.04 -20.56
CA PRO A 83 -5.04 -13.86 -20.74
C PRO A 83 -6.42 -13.98 -20.08
N GLY A 84 -6.86 -15.19 -19.76
CA GLY A 84 -8.12 -15.45 -19.05
C GLY A 84 -8.01 -15.32 -17.53
N VAL A 85 -6.80 -15.17 -17.00
CA VAL A 85 -6.54 -15.17 -15.56
C VAL A 85 -6.48 -13.74 -15.03
N ARG A 86 -7.25 -13.50 -13.97
CA ARG A 86 -7.20 -12.26 -13.18
C ARG A 86 -6.42 -12.51 -11.90
N VAL A 87 -5.62 -11.52 -11.51
CA VAL A 87 -4.84 -11.50 -10.28
C VAL A 87 -5.46 -10.50 -9.31
N GLY A 88 -5.72 -10.92 -8.08
CA GLY A 88 -6.07 -10.04 -6.96
C GLY A 88 -4.99 -10.09 -5.88
N THR A 89 -5.11 -9.18 -4.90
CA THR A 89 -4.18 -9.07 -3.78
C THR A 89 -4.92 -9.02 -2.45
N ALA A 90 -4.31 -9.60 -1.41
CA ALA A 90 -4.87 -9.59 -0.07
C ALA A 90 -4.54 -8.30 0.69
N TYR A 91 -3.35 -7.71 0.48
CA TYR A 91 -2.90 -6.52 1.21
C TYR A 91 -3.02 -5.22 0.40
N GLY A 92 -3.28 -5.33 -0.91
CA GLY A 92 -3.63 -4.18 -1.74
C GLY A 92 -2.43 -3.51 -2.42
N SER A 93 -1.40 -4.27 -2.77
CA SER A 93 -0.29 -3.76 -3.60
C SER A 93 -0.73 -3.32 -5.00
N ASP A 94 -1.89 -3.77 -5.49
CA ASP A 94 -2.55 -3.32 -6.73
C ASP A 94 -3.34 -2.01 -6.56
N ARG A 95 -3.52 -1.53 -5.33
CA ARG A 95 -4.32 -0.34 -5.00
C ARG A 95 -3.55 0.75 -4.26
N GLY A 96 -2.27 0.50 -3.93
CA GLY A 96 -1.48 1.44 -3.13
C GLY A 96 -1.88 1.48 -1.66
N GLU A 97 -2.53 0.42 -1.17
CA GLU A 97 -2.90 0.23 0.24
C GLU A 97 -1.75 -0.37 1.04
N LEU A 98 -0.96 -1.27 0.44
CA LEU A 98 0.21 -1.88 1.08
C LEU A 98 1.37 -0.88 1.10
N VAL A 99 1.93 -0.66 2.29
CA VAL A 99 3.22 0.00 2.48
C VAL A 99 4.29 -1.06 2.61
N VAL A 100 5.39 -0.88 1.88
CA VAL A 100 6.58 -1.73 1.91
C VAL A 100 7.71 -0.92 2.56
N CYS A 101 8.11 -1.34 3.75
CA CYS A 101 9.22 -0.74 4.48
C CYS A 101 10.56 -1.03 3.79
N PRO A 102 11.65 -0.31 4.14
CA PRO A 102 12.99 -0.64 3.66
C PRO A 102 13.35 -2.12 3.89
N GLY A 103 13.94 -2.76 2.90
CA GLY A 103 14.25 -4.19 2.94
C GLY A 103 13.19 -5.02 2.24
N ASP A 104 12.43 -5.82 2.99
CA ASP A 104 11.49 -6.81 2.45
C ASP A 104 10.04 -6.53 2.87
N GLY A 105 9.12 -6.92 2.00
CA GLY A 105 7.70 -7.01 2.30
C GLY A 105 7.07 -8.08 1.41
N PHE A 106 5.78 -8.32 1.61
CA PHE A 106 5.07 -9.24 0.73
C PHE A 106 3.60 -8.89 0.61
N ASP A 107 2.97 -9.33 -0.47
CA ASP A 107 1.51 -9.41 -0.62
C ASP A 107 1.14 -10.88 -0.89
N VAL A 108 -0.12 -11.24 -0.68
CA VAL A 108 -0.67 -12.56 -1.01
C VAL A 108 -1.56 -12.39 -2.23
N LEU A 109 -1.23 -13.13 -3.29
CA LEU A 109 -1.97 -13.10 -4.55
C LEU A 109 -3.06 -14.16 -4.55
N ASN A 110 -4.10 -13.91 -5.34
CA ASN A 110 -5.07 -14.93 -5.70
C ASN A 110 -5.40 -14.86 -7.20
N PHE A 111 -5.77 -16.01 -7.76
CA PHE A 111 -5.94 -16.15 -9.20
C PHE A 111 -7.35 -16.66 -9.51
N SER A 112 -7.99 -16.07 -10.52
CA SER A 112 -9.34 -16.46 -10.93
C SER A 112 -9.51 -16.42 -12.43
N GLY A 113 -10.43 -17.24 -12.94
CA GLY A 113 -10.71 -17.37 -14.37
C GLY A 113 -10.06 -18.60 -15.01
N PRO A 114 -10.30 -18.83 -16.31
CA PRO A 114 -9.78 -19.99 -17.03
C PRO A 114 -8.25 -20.04 -17.00
N GLY A 115 -7.69 -21.17 -16.55
CA GLY A 115 -6.25 -21.41 -16.46
C GLY A 115 -5.57 -20.84 -15.20
N ALA A 116 -6.33 -20.42 -14.18
CA ALA A 116 -5.76 -19.91 -12.92
C ALA A 116 -4.90 -20.94 -12.18
N ASP A 117 -5.20 -22.22 -12.33
CA ASP A 117 -4.44 -23.37 -11.82
C ASP A 117 -3.11 -23.58 -12.55
N GLN A 118 -2.90 -22.95 -13.70
CA GLN A 118 -1.68 -23.05 -14.51
C GLN A 118 -0.66 -21.94 -14.20
N VAL A 119 -0.98 -21.01 -13.30
CA VAL A 119 -0.09 -19.90 -12.95
C VAL A 119 1.15 -20.43 -12.26
N ALA A 120 2.31 -20.19 -12.88
CA ALA A 120 3.61 -20.53 -12.30
C ALA A 120 4.37 -19.29 -11.81
N ASP A 121 4.14 -18.14 -12.46
CA ASP A 121 4.78 -16.87 -12.12
C ASP A 121 3.88 -15.66 -12.48
N VAL A 122 4.27 -14.47 -12.03
CA VAL A 122 3.63 -13.20 -12.40
C VAL A 122 4.68 -12.18 -12.83
N LEU A 123 4.49 -11.59 -14.01
CA LEU A 123 5.25 -10.41 -14.39
C LEU A 123 4.62 -9.19 -13.72
N VAL A 124 5.44 -8.40 -13.03
CA VAL A 124 4.98 -7.24 -12.26
C VAL A 124 5.33 -5.94 -12.98
N THR A 125 4.36 -5.04 -13.10
CA THR A 125 4.57 -3.67 -13.57
C THR A 125 4.22 -2.67 -12.47
N VAL A 126 5.15 -1.78 -12.13
CA VAL A 126 4.87 -0.66 -11.22
C VAL A 126 4.16 0.45 -11.99
N LYS A 127 2.87 0.65 -11.72
CA LYS A 127 2.06 1.72 -12.37
C LYS A 127 2.21 3.05 -11.66
N LYS A 128 2.36 3.03 -10.34
CA LYS A 128 2.62 4.19 -9.51
C LYS A 128 3.48 3.77 -8.33
N LEU A 129 4.38 4.66 -7.92
CA LEU A 129 5.21 4.46 -6.73
C LEU A 129 5.18 5.73 -5.89
N LEU A 130 4.80 5.57 -4.63
CA LEU A 130 4.72 6.68 -3.70
C LEU A 130 5.75 6.49 -2.58
N ALA A 131 6.76 7.36 -2.55
CA ALA A 131 7.65 7.50 -1.42
C ALA A 131 6.90 8.10 -0.21
N LEU A 132 7.14 7.54 0.97
CA LEU A 132 6.60 7.95 2.26
C LEU A 132 7.76 8.09 3.25
N PRO A 133 7.68 9.01 4.23
CA PRO A 133 8.61 8.98 5.36
C PRO A 133 8.53 7.61 6.04
N THR A 134 9.68 7.04 6.42
CA THR A 134 9.71 5.79 7.18
C THR A 134 9.03 5.98 8.52
N THR A 135 7.93 5.27 8.75
CA THR A 135 7.12 5.46 9.95
C THR A 135 6.98 4.20 10.79
N SER A 136 7.29 3.03 10.26
CA SER A 136 7.10 1.77 10.97
C SER A 136 8.33 0.87 10.78
N PRO A 137 8.79 0.18 11.83
CA PRO A 137 9.72 -0.93 11.68
C PRO A 137 9.07 -2.08 10.91
N ASN A 138 9.88 -2.87 10.22
CA ASN A 138 9.43 -3.97 9.38
C ASN A 138 9.08 -5.25 10.16
N ASP A 139 8.78 -5.11 11.44
CA ASP A 139 8.58 -6.23 12.35
C ASP A 139 7.10 -6.61 12.44
N TYR A 140 6.87 -7.88 12.79
CA TYR A 140 5.52 -8.43 12.90
C TYR A 140 4.76 -7.84 14.09
N ILE A 141 3.60 -7.22 13.81
CA ILE A 141 2.64 -6.81 14.82
C ILE A 141 1.66 -7.95 15.08
N ASP A 142 1.67 -8.44 16.32
CA ASP A 142 0.78 -9.51 16.78
C ASP A 142 -0.69 -9.04 16.77
N ALA A 143 -1.57 -9.90 16.28
CA ALA A 143 -3.00 -9.65 16.14
C ALA A 143 -3.80 -10.78 16.76
N ARG A 144 -4.37 -10.51 17.94
CA ARG A 144 -5.06 -11.51 18.75
C ARG A 144 -6.58 -11.31 18.65
N PRO A 145 -7.33 -12.26 18.10
CA PRO A 145 -8.78 -12.19 18.14
C PRO A 145 -9.27 -12.33 19.58
N THR A 146 -10.23 -11.50 19.96
CA THR A 146 -10.87 -11.52 21.27
C THR A 146 -12.39 -11.58 21.17
N ARG A 147 -13.01 -12.12 22.21
CA ARG A 147 -14.45 -12.08 22.44
C ARG A 147 -14.69 -11.69 23.88
N ASP A 148 -15.54 -10.69 24.11
CA ASP A 148 -15.87 -10.21 25.46
C ASP A 148 -14.59 -9.91 26.29
N GLY A 149 -13.54 -9.42 25.63
CA GLY A 149 -12.24 -9.12 26.23
C GLY A 149 -11.28 -10.31 26.41
N ALA A 150 -11.71 -11.55 26.19
CA ALA A 150 -10.87 -12.74 26.30
C ALA A 150 -10.28 -13.15 24.94
N THR A 151 -9.00 -13.54 24.91
CA THR A 151 -8.37 -14.10 23.70
C THR A 151 -9.03 -15.42 23.31
N VAL A 152 -9.33 -15.56 22.02
CA VAL A 152 -9.92 -16.79 21.46
C VAL A 152 -9.07 -17.34 20.32
N SER A 153 -9.39 -18.56 19.88
CA SER A 153 -8.80 -19.12 18.66
C SER A 153 -9.24 -18.33 17.43
N ARG A 154 -8.37 -18.19 16.42
CA ARG A 154 -8.74 -17.60 15.12
C ARG A 154 -9.85 -18.35 14.37
N PHE A 155 -10.12 -19.60 14.76
CA PHE A 155 -11.22 -20.42 14.22
C PHE A 155 -12.53 -20.23 15.00
N ALA A 156 -12.46 -19.67 16.22
CA ALA A 156 -13.64 -19.34 16.99
C ALA A 156 -14.17 -17.97 16.53
N PRO A 157 -15.48 -17.70 16.64
CA PRO A 157 -15.97 -16.38 16.33
C PRO A 157 -15.47 -15.36 17.37
N PHE A 158 -15.21 -14.13 16.93
CA PHE A 158 -14.59 -13.05 17.71
C PHE A 158 -15.25 -11.70 17.36
N ASP A 159 -15.17 -10.73 18.27
CA ASP A 159 -15.79 -9.39 18.13
C ASP A 159 -14.77 -8.25 18.03
N ALA A 160 -13.51 -8.53 18.39
CA ALA A 160 -12.42 -7.58 18.29
C ALA A 160 -11.08 -8.27 17.98
N VAL A 161 -10.11 -7.47 17.55
CA VAL A 161 -8.71 -7.88 17.41
C VAL A 161 -7.85 -6.91 18.21
N VAL A 162 -7.07 -7.45 19.14
CA VAL A 162 -6.07 -6.68 19.91
C VAL A 162 -4.75 -6.70 19.15
N LEU A 163 -4.23 -5.50 18.89
CA LEU A 163 -2.94 -5.27 18.25
C LEU A 163 -1.94 -4.82 19.31
N HIS A 164 -0.78 -5.47 19.38
CA HIS A 164 0.29 -5.08 20.30
C HIS A 164 1.47 -4.53 19.52
N ASN A 165 1.83 -3.26 19.76
CA ASN A 165 3.00 -2.64 19.17
C ASN A 165 4.18 -2.67 20.16
N PRO A 166 5.21 -3.50 19.92
CA PRO A 166 6.37 -3.54 20.80
C PRO A 166 7.35 -2.37 20.58
N HIS A 167 7.13 -1.54 19.57
CA HIS A 167 8.09 -0.53 19.12
C HIS A 167 7.91 0.82 19.83
N PRO A 168 8.98 1.62 19.96
CA PRO A 168 8.93 2.96 20.59
C PRO A 168 8.32 4.05 19.69
N VAL A 169 7.75 3.69 18.55
CA VAL A 169 7.12 4.60 17.58
C VAL A 169 5.73 4.08 17.22
N PRO A 170 4.77 4.95 16.84
CA PRO A 170 3.45 4.50 16.43
C PRO A 170 3.51 3.75 15.09
N VAL A 171 2.72 2.68 14.96
CA VAL A 171 2.66 1.86 13.73
C VAL A 171 1.31 2.02 13.05
N LYS A 172 1.33 2.18 11.72
CA LYS A 172 0.12 2.28 10.88
C LYS A 172 -0.10 1.00 10.11
N LEU A 173 -1.20 0.31 10.37
CA LEU A 173 -1.47 -0.97 9.76
C LEU A 173 -2.96 -1.19 9.48
N ARG A 174 -3.27 -2.18 8.66
CA ARG A 174 -4.63 -2.72 8.51
C ARG A 174 -4.66 -4.15 8.97
N VAL A 175 -5.84 -4.59 9.42
CA VAL A 175 -6.11 -5.96 9.83
C VAL A 175 -6.99 -6.62 8.79
N VAL A 176 -6.69 -7.86 8.44
CA VAL A 176 -7.47 -8.64 7.48
C VAL A 176 -7.65 -10.08 7.95
N HIS A 177 -8.86 -10.59 7.76
CA HIS A 177 -9.15 -12.01 7.86
C HIS A 177 -9.08 -12.65 6.47
N LEU A 178 -8.27 -13.70 6.34
CA LEU A 178 -8.07 -14.44 5.11
C LEU A 178 -8.66 -15.84 5.26
N VAL A 179 -9.47 -16.23 4.29
CA VAL A 179 -9.95 -17.61 4.13
C VAL A 179 -9.22 -18.21 2.94
N TYR A 180 -8.70 -19.41 3.14
CA TYR A 180 -8.00 -20.15 2.13
C TYR A 180 -8.84 -21.31 1.61
N ASP A 181 -8.63 -21.69 0.35
CA ASP A 181 -9.20 -22.94 -0.16
C ASP A 181 -8.46 -24.18 0.38
N SER A 182 -9.00 -25.35 0.06
CA SER A 182 -8.46 -26.66 0.40
C SER A 182 -8.20 -27.44 -0.89
N PRO A 183 -7.12 -27.10 -1.63
CA PRO A 183 -6.83 -27.74 -2.90
C PRO A 183 -6.40 -29.21 -2.71
N PRO A 184 -6.48 -30.06 -3.75
CA PRO A 184 -5.90 -31.39 -3.72
C PRO A 184 -4.40 -31.36 -3.40
N PRO A 185 -3.83 -32.45 -2.84
CA PRO A 185 -2.40 -32.53 -2.56
C PRO A 185 -1.54 -32.20 -3.79
N GLY A 186 -0.55 -31.33 -3.60
CA GLY A 186 0.35 -30.87 -4.67
C GLY A 186 -0.09 -29.60 -5.39
N ALA A 187 -1.36 -29.21 -5.32
CA ALA A 187 -1.81 -27.91 -5.80
C ALA A 187 -1.60 -26.82 -4.73
N SER A 188 -1.37 -25.58 -5.17
CA SER A 188 -1.15 -24.46 -4.26
C SER A 188 -2.46 -23.99 -3.61
N GLN A 189 -2.39 -23.68 -2.33
CA GLN A 189 -3.47 -23.01 -1.61
C GLN A 189 -3.54 -21.54 -2.00
N GLN A 190 -4.73 -20.93 -2.03
CA GLN A 190 -4.88 -19.49 -2.27
C GLN A 190 -5.92 -18.85 -1.36
N VAL A 191 -5.84 -17.53 -1.22
CA VAL A 191 -6.87 -16.75 -0.53
C VAL A 191 -8.09 -16.64 -1.43
N VAL A 192 -9.19 -17.26 -1.01
CA VAL A 192 -10.49 -17.18 -1.71
C VAL A 192 -11.38 -16.07 -1.18
N HIS A 193 -11.22 -15.69 0.09
CA HIS A 193 -11.92 -14.55 0.66
C HIS A 193 -11.00 -13.69 1.52
N ARG A 194 -11.11 -12.38 1.31
CA ARG A 194 -10.44 -11.34 2.07
C ARG A 194 -11.50 -10.47 2.74
N THR A 195 -11.49 -10.41 4.07
CA THR A 195 -12.38 -9.54 4.84
C THR A 195 -11.56 -8.54 5.65
N PRO A 196 -11.52 -7.25 5.28
CA PRO A 196 -10.93 -6.21 6.11
C PRO A 196 -11.62 -6.12 7.47
N ILE A 197 -10.83 -5.95 8.52
CA ILE A 197 -11.32 -5.73 9.89
C ILE A 197 -11.03 -4.28 10.25
N GLY A 198 -12.08 -3.47 10.34
CA GLY A 198 -11.98 -2.04 10.65
C GLY A 198 -11.33 -1.21 9.53
N GLY A 199 -10.81 -0.03 9.92
CA GLY A 199 -10.12 0.91 9.04
C GLY A 199 -8.60 0.83 9.13
N LEU A 200 -7.93 1.94 8.83
CA LEU A 200 -6.50 2.11 9.14
C LEU A 200 -6.34 2.26 10.66
N ALA A 201 -5.56 1.37 11.26
CA ALA A 201 -5.23 1.39 12.68
C ALA A 201 -3.92 2.15 12.91
N VAL A 202 -3.90 3.00 13.94
CA VAL A 202 -2.67 3.66 14.44
C VAL A 202 -2.41 3.15 15.84
N VAL A 203 -1.52 2.17 15.97
CA VAL A 203 -1.20 1.55 17.25
C VAL A 203 -0.17 2.43 17.97
N PRO A 204 -0.41 2.85 19.22
CA PRO A 204 0.53 3.72 19.94
C PRO A 204 1.88 3.01 20.19
N PRO A 205 2.96 3.76 20.45
CA PRO A 205 4.23 3.19 20.91
C PRO A 205 4.05 2.29 22.13
N GLN A 206 4.69 1.12 22.13
CA GLN A 206 4.76 0.21 23.28
C GLN A 206 3.41 -0.08 23.94
N GLY A 207 2.35 -0.15 23.13
CA GLY A 207 0.98 -0.18 23.61
C GLY A 207 0.05 -1.01 22.74
N ASP A 208 -1.18 -1.13 23.21
CA ASP A 208 -2.22 -1.92 22.58
C ASP A 208 -3.28 -1.05 21.91
N LEU A 209 -3.88 -1.58 20.86
CA LEU A 209 -5.07 -1.02 20.24
C LEU A 209 -6.09 -2.13 20.00
N VAL A 210 -7.34 -1.89 20.41
CA VAL A 210 -8.46 -2.79 20.14
C VAL A 210 -9.18 -2.34 18.87
N VAL A 211 -9.16 -3.20 17.83
CA VAL A 211 -9.91 -2.99 16.60
C VAL A 211 -11.22 -3.78 16.69
N GLN A 212 -12.33 -3.06 16.81
CA GLN A 212 -13.66 -3.67 16.81
C GLN A 212 -13.97 -4.26 15.43
N VAL A 213 -14.52 -5.48 15.39
CA VAL A 213 -14.96 -6.14 14.16
C VAL A 213 -16.35 -5.60 13.79
N PRO A 214 -16.51 -4.89 12.66
CA PRO A 214 -17.82 -4.42 12.24
C PRO A 214 -18.79 -5.59 12.03
N ALA A 215 -20.09 -5.40 12.31
CA ALA A 215 -21.09 -6.47 12.19
C ALA A 215 -21.12 -7.13 10.82
N SER A 216 -20.91 -6.35 9.74
CA SER A 216 -20.80 -6.86 8.37
C SER A 216 -19.56 -7.75 8.17
N ALA A 217 -18.40 -7.35 8.71
CA ALA A 217 -17.20 -8.17 8.67
C ALA A 217 -17.36 -9.45 9.50
N ALA A 218 -17.98 -9.34 10.69
CA ALA A 218 -18.23 -10.50 11.56
C ALA A 218 -19.16 -11.53 10.87
N ALA A 219 -20.17 -11.08 10.11
CA ALA A 219 -21.02 -11.96 9.32
C ALA A 219 -20.22 -12.72 8.25
N LEU A 220 -19.40 -12.01 7.46
CA LEU A 220 -18.56 -12.61 6.43
C LEU A 220 -17.53 -13.59 7.00
N ILE A 221 -16.90 -13.24 8.12
CA ILE A 221 -15.92 -14.10 8.81
C ILE A 221 -16.59 -15.41 9.25
N ARG A 222 -17.80 -15.35 9.84
CA ARG A 222 -18.53 -16.55 10.25
C ARG A 222 -18.96 -17.39 9.04
N GLU A 223 -19.54 -16.75 8.04
CA GLU A 223 -20.06 -17.43 6.84
C GLU A 223 -18.94 -18.12 6.05
N ARG A 224 -17.81 -17.43 5.85
CA ARG A 224 -16.73 -17.89 4.98
C ARG A 224 -15.63 -18.65 5.69
N GLY A 225 -15.41 -18.39 6.98
CA GLY A 225 -14.36 -19.04 7.76
C GLY A 225 -14.75 -20.39 8.35
N ALA A 226 -16.05 -20.70 8.45
CA ALA A 226 -16.52 -21.94 9.07
C ALA A 226 -16.00 -23.19 8.34
N GLY A 227 -15.25 -24.03 9.06
CA GLY A 227 -14.69 -25.28 8.52
C GLY A 227 -13.55 -25.10 7.51
N GLN A 228 -13.04 -23.87 7.33
CA GLN A 228 -11.97 -23.55 6.40
C GLN A 228 -10.65 -23.26 7.12
N ALA A 229 -9.56 -23.35 6.36
CA ALA A 229 -8.29 -22.77 6.80
C ALA A 229 -8.42 -21.24 6.80
N VAL A 230 -8.06 -20.60 7.93
CA VAL A 230 -8.14 -19.15 8.09
C VAL A 230 -6.90 -18.56 8.74
N SER A 231 -6.64 -17.28 8.48
CA SER A 231 -5.65 -16.49 9.19
C SER A 231 -6.15 -15.06 9.47
N ILE A 232 -5.62 -14.45 10.52
CA ILE A 232 -5.72 -13.02 10.78
C ILE A 232 -4.33 -12.45 10.55
N LYS A 233 -4.23 -11.43 9.72
CA LYS A 233 -2.95 -10.81 9.34
C LYS A 233 -3.02 -9.30 9.50
N THR A 234 -1.87 -8.74 9.81
CA THR A 234 -1.60 -7.31 9.82
C THR A 234 -0.66 -7.01 8.66
N TYR A 235 -0.81 -5.82 8.08
CA TYR A 235 0.13 -5.33 7.08
C TYR A 235 0.26 -3.80 7.17
N PRO A 236 1.47 -3.24 6.99
CA PRO A 236 1.67 -1.80 6.97
C PRO A 236 0.82 -1.13 5.87
N SER A 237 0.18 -0.01 6.22
CA SER A 237 -0.77 0.65 5.31
C SER A 237 -0.81 2.16 5.53
N ARG A 238 -1.50 2.88 4.63
CA ARG A 238 -1.60 4.34 4.61
C ARG A 238 -3.01 4.85 4.36
#